data_AF-A0A919FV14-F1
#
_entry.id   AF-A0A919FV14-F1
#
_cell.length_a   1.000
_cell.length_b   1.000
_cell.length_c   1.000
_cell.angle_alpha   90.00
_cell.angle_beta   90.00
_cell.angle_gamma   90.00
#
_symmetry.space_group_name_H-M   'P 1'
#
loop_
_entity.id
_entity.type
_entity.pdbx_description
1 polymer ?
#
loop_
_entity_poly.entity_id
_entity_poly.type
_entity_poly.pdbx_seq_one_letter_code
_entity_poly.pdbx_strand_id
1 'polypeptide(L)' 'MAARQELRAFARVTLDAGTTTVVRLRLGGDDLAAVTRDLRFAVEPGRYEVEAGESSGALRAAVLDIV' A
#
# COMPACT_ATOMS: atom_id res chain seq x y z
N MET A 1 10.21 -12.36 11.29
CA MET A 1 8.77 -12.04 11.45
C MET A 1 8.47 -10.95 10.44
N ALA A 2 7.72 -11.25 9.37
CA ALA A 2 7.28 -10.20 8.45
C ALA A 2 6.17 -9.38 9.12
N ALA A 3 6.14 -8.06 8.89
CA ALA A 3 5.03 -7.24 9.35
C ALA A 3 3.75 -7.71 8.64
N ARG A 4 2.62 -7.74 9.36
CA ARG A 4 1.32 -8.08 8.76
C ARG A 4 0.93 -7.11 7.64
N GLN A 5 1.32 -5.84 7.79
CA GLN A 5 1.01 -4.73 6.90
C GLN A 5 2.12 -3.69 7.01
N GLU A 6 2.41 -2.97 5.92
CA GLU A 6 3.42 -1.91 5.89
C GLU A 6 2.89 -0.67 5.19
N LEU A 7 3.05 0.50 5.82
CA LEU A 7 2.62 1.77 5.23
C LEU A 7 3.53 2.13 4.06
N ARG A 8 2.95 2.38 2.89
CA ARG A 8 3.68 2.84 1.69
C ARG A 8 3.42 4.29 1.32
N ALA A 9 2.21 4.79 1.55
CA ALA A 9 1.86 6.15 1.23
C ALA A 9 0.75 6.68 2.14
N PHE A 10 0.71 8.00 2.32
CA PHE A 10 -0.38 8.69 3.01
C PHE A 10 -0.61 10.06 2.39
N ALA A 11 -1.81 10.60 2.53
CA ALA A 11 -2.13 11.97 2.18
C ALA A 11 -2.97 12.60 3.30
N ARG A 12 -2.54 13.76 3.79
CA ARG A 12 -3.37 14.58 4.68
C ARG A 12 -4.34 15.37 3.82
N VAL A 13 -5.63 15.27 4.15
CA VAL A 13 -6.70 15.97 3.45
C VAL A 13 -7.48 16.80 4.44
N THR A 14 -7.80 18.04 4.06
CA THR A 14 -8.77 18.89 4.76
C THR A 14 -9.97 19.07 3.85
N LEU A 15 -11.17 18.86 4.39
CA LEU A 15 -12.43 18.94 3.67
C LEU A 15 -13.34 19.95 4.36
N ASP A 16 -14.05 20.75 3.55
CA ASP A 16 -15.18 21.51 4.05
C ASP A 16 -16.39 20.60 4.28
N ALA A 17 -17.31 21.04 5.14
CA ALA A 17 -18.51 20.28 5.46
C ALA A 17 -19.30 19.90 4.18
N GLY A 18 -19.59 18.61 4.02
CA GLY A 18 -20.34 18.07 2.88
C GLY A 18 -19.51 17.87 1.61
N THR A 19 -18.21 18.18 1.61
CA THR A 19 -17.36 17.97 0.43
C THR A 19 -16.76 16.57 0.38
N THR A 20 -16.37 16.13 -0.82
CA THR A 20 -15.68 14.86 -1.05
C THR A 20 -14.53 15.10 -2.02
N THR A 21 -13.43 14.38 -1.83
CA THR A 21 -12.30 14.40 -2.74
C THR A 21 -11.83 12.98 -3.06
N VAL A 22 -11.06 12.85 -4.13
CA VAL A 22 -10.41 11.59 -4.53
C VAL A 22 -8.91 11.72 -4.30
N VAL A 23 -8.38 10.92 -3.39
CA VAL A 23 -6.94 10.80 -3.17
C VAL A 23 -6.37 9.76 -4.15
N ARG A 24 -5.35 10.15 -4.91
CA ARG A 24 -4.63 9.25 -5.81
C ARG A 24 -3.25 8.97 -5.23
N LEU A 25 -3.08 7.79 -4.65
CA LEU A 25 -1.77 7.27 -4.24
C LEU A 25 -1.19 6.45 -5.39
N ARG A 26 0.13 6.51 -5.59
CA ARG A 26 0.83 5.72 -6.61
C ARG A 26 1.77 4.76 -5.90
N LEU A 27 1.74 3.51 -6.33
CA LEU A 27 2.69 2.48 -5.90
C LEU A 27 3.55 2.12 -7.12
N GLY A 28 4.87 2.23 -6.96
CA GLY A 28 5.86 1.75 -7.91
C GLY A 28 6.42 0.38 -7.50
N GLY A 29 7.35 -0.15 -8.31
CA GLY A 29 8.03 -1.41 -7.99
C GLY A 29 8.76 -1.36 -6.65
N ASP A 30 9.41 -0.23 -6.34
CA ASP A 30 10.16 -0.07 -5.09
C ASP A 30 9.26 -0.10 -3.85
N ASP A 31 7.98 0.26 -3.97
CA ASP A 31 7.00 0.16 -2.88
C ASP A 31 6.56 -1.29 -2.62
N LEU A 32 6.76 -2.19 -3.57
CA LEU A 32 6.43 -3.61 -3.47
C LEU A 32 7.67 -4.48 -3.23
N ALA A 33 8.86 -3.90 -3.41
CA ALA A 33 10.12 -4.59 -3.28
C ALA A 33 10.49 -4.79 -1.81
N ALA A 34 11.15 -5.91 -1.54
CA ALA A 34 11.76 -6.22 -0.27
C ALA A 34 13.13 -6.85 -0.49
N VAL A 35 13.93 -6.94 0.57
CA VAL A 35 15.16 -7.73 0.53
C VAL A 35 14.78 -9.20 0.53
N THR A 36 15.01 -9.86 -0.60
CA THR A 36 14.74 -11.30 -0.78
C THR A 36 15.76 -12.15 0.00
N ARG A 37 15.53 -13.47 0.02
CA ARG A 37 16.47 -14.42 0.63
C ARG A 37 17.87 -14.40 0.02
N ASP A 38 17.97 -13.98 -1.24
CA ASP A 38 19.24 -13.84 -1.97
C ASP A 38 19.91 -12.48 -1.73
N LEU A 39 19.42 -11.69 -0.77
CA LEU A 39 19.90 -10.35 -0.44
C LEU A 39 19.78 -9.36 -1.62
N ARG A 40 18.77 -9.54 -2.47
CA ARG A 40 18.43 -8.63 -3.57
C ARG A 40 17.23 -7.78 -3.19
N PHE A 41 17.26 -6.49 -3.47
CA PHE A 41 16.07 -5.64 -3.36
C PHE A 41 15.25 -5.78 -4.64
N ALA A 42 14.15 -6.53 -4.57
CA ALA A 42 13.34 -6.86 -5.73
C ALA A 42 11.88 -7.10 -5.35
N VAL A 43 11.00 -6.96 -6.34
CA VAL A 43 9.60 -7.40 -6.25
C VAL A 43 9.56 -8.89 -6.55
N GLU A 44 9.02 -9.68 -5.62
CA GLU A 44 8.77 -11.10 -5.87
C GLU A 44 7.40 -11.25 -6.55
N PRO A 45 7.28 -12.00 -7.66
CA PRO A 45 5.98 -12.31 -8.25
C PRO A 45 5.05 -12.96 -7.23
N GLY A 46 3.78 -12.60 -7.27
CA GLY A 46 2.81 -13.10 -6.31
C GLY A 46 1.64 -12.15 -6.07
N ARG A 47 0.87 -12.50 -5.03
CA ARG A 47 -0.32 -11.77 -4.62
C ARG A 47 0.01 -10.77 -3.52
N TYR A 48 -0.35 -9.52 -3.76
CA TYR A 48 -0.22 -8.42 -2.82
C TYR A 48 -1.60 -7.92 -2.39
N GLU A 49 -1.79 -7.69 -1.09
CA GLU A 49 -2.95 -6.98 -0.57
C GLU A 49 -2.62 -5.49 -0.48
N VAL A 50 -3.33 -4.67 -1.25
CA VAL A 50 -3.21 -3.22 -1.23
C VAL A 50 -4.35 -2.67 -0.36
N GLU A 51 -3.99 -2.10 0.77
CA GLU A 51 -4.94 -1.62 1.77
C GLU A 51 -4.92 -0.08 1.85
N ALA A 52 -6.11 0.52 2.00
CA ALA A 52 -6.25 1.96 2.23
C ALA A 52 -7.41 2.25 3.19
N GLY A 53 -7.22 3.25 4.05
CA GLY A 53 -8.21 3.69 5.02
C GLY A 53 -7.66 4.78 5.94
N GLU A 54 -8.46 5.17 6.92
CA GLU A 54 -8.15 6.26 7.85
C GLU A 54 -7.19 5.85 8.98
N SER A 55 -7.03 4.55 9.23
CA SER A 55 -6.11 4.01 10.23
C SER A 55 -5.71 2.56 9.91
N SER A 56 -4.65 2.06 10.53
CA SER A 56 -4.19 0.68 10.35
C SER A 56 -5.14 -0.40 10.91
N GLY A 57 -6.20 0.00 11.63
CA GLY A 57 -7.27 -0.89 12.11
C GLY A 57 -8.56 -0.81 11.30
N ALA A 58 -8.67 0.14 10.36
CA ALA A 58 -9.86 0.38 9.55
C ALA A 58 -9.45 0.59 8.09
N LEU A 59 -9.34 -0.53 7.37
CA LEU A 59 -8.81 -0.58 6.00
C LEU A 59 -9.79 -1.29 5.07
N ARG A 60 -9.76 -0.89 3.80
CA ARG A 60 -10.35 -1.64 2.68
C ARG A 60 -9.23 -2.18 1.82
N ALA A 61 -9.35 -3.44 1.42
CA ALA A 61 -8.33 -4.13 0.64
C ALA A 61 -8.76 -4.30 -0.82
N ALA A 62 -7.77 -4.22 -1.70
CA ALA A 62 -7.83 -4.70 -3.08
C ALA A 62 -6.68 -5.67 -3.31
N VAL A 63 -6.85 -6.60 -4.24
CA VAL A 63 -5.83 -7.58 -4.59
C VAL A 63 -5.10 -7.14 -5.86
N LEU A 64 -3.77 -7.23 -5.83
CA LEU A 64 -2.89 -7.04 -6.97
C LEU A 64 -2.07 -8.31 -7.19
N ASP A 65 -2.17 -8.89 -8.38
CA ASP A 65 -1.34 -10.01 -8.80
C ASP A 65 -0.20 -9.49 -9.68
N ILE A 66 1.03 -9.83 -9.31
CA ILE A 66 2.23 -9.55 -10.11
C ILE A 66 2.75 -10.85 -10.72
N VAL A 67 2.87 -10.85 -12.04
CA VAL A 67 3.33 -11.98 -12.87
C VAL A 67 4.75 -11.79 -13.37
#